data_AF-A0A1I0TID4-F1
#
_entry.id   AF-A0A1I0TID4-F1
#
_cell.length_a   1.000
_cell.length_b   1.000
_cell.length_c   1.000
_cell.angle_alpha   90.00
_cell.angle_beta   90.00
_cell.angle_gamma   90.00
#
_symmetry.space_group_name_H-M   'P 1'
#
loop_
_entity.id
_entity.type
_entity.pdbx_description
1 polymer ?
#
loop_
_entity_poly.entity_id
_entity_poly.type
_entity_poly.pdbx_seq_one_letter_code
_entity_poly.pdbx_strand_id
1 'polypeptide(L)' 'MPKQETSIITNEIIVNKIYLFRRVKVMLDSDLAELFGFETK' A
#
# COMPACT_ATOMS: atom_id res chain seq x y z
N MET A 1 11.93 -8.73 -15.03
CA MET A 1 11.09 -8.83 -13.81
C MET A 1 11.72 -7.90 -12.78
N PRO A 2 11.02 -6.84 -12.31
CA PRO A 2 11.59 -5.94 -11.31
C PRO A 2 11.81 -6.73 -10.01
N LYS A 3 12.99 -6.53 -9.43
CA LYS A 3 13.50 -7.25 -8.28
C LYS A 3 12.65 -6.90 -7.05
N GLN A 4 11.90 -7.88 -6.55
CA GLN A 4 11.09 -7.71 -5.33
C GLN A 4 12.03 -7.72 -4.13
N GLU A 5 12.52 -6.55 -3.75
CA GLU A 5 13.15 -6.36 -2.45
C GLU A 5 12.04 -6.37 -1.40
N THR A 6 11.99 -7.40 -0.56
CA THR A 6 11.13 -7.44 0.61
C THR A 6 11.57 -6.37 1.60
N SER A 7 11.08 -5.16 1.41
CA SER A 7 11.22 -4.07 2.37
C SER A 7 10.38 -4.43 3.60
N ILE A 8 10.98 -4.34 4.78
CA ILE A 8 10.27 -4.58 6.04
C ILE A 8 9.35 -3.37 6.26
N ILE A 9 8.07 -3.53 5.91
CA ILE A 9 7.05 -2.51 6.09
C ILE A 9 6.50 -2.60 7.51
N THR A 10 6.44 -1.47 8.20
CA THR A 10 5.88 -1.40 9.56
C THR A 10 4.36 -1.35 9.51
N ASN A 11 3.69 -2.02 10.47
CA ASN A 11 2.23 -2.05 10.57
C ASN A 11 1.60 -0.65 10.60
N GLU A 12 2.26 0.32 11.23
CA GLU A 12 1.80 1.71 11.32
C GLU A 12 1.59 2.35 9.93
N ILE A 13 2.51 2.08 8.99
CA ILE A 13 2.45 2.58 7.62
C ILE A 13 1.23 1.99 6.89
N ILE A 14 0.98 0.69 7.09
CA ILE A 14 -0.17 0.00 6.48
C ILE A 14 -1.47 0.57 7.05
N VAL A 15 -1.58 0.71 8.37
CA VAL A 15 -2.78 1.20 9.05
C VAL A 15 -3.12 2.63 8.61
N ASN A 16 -2.12 3.50 8.44
CA ASN A 16 -2.32 4.87 7.97
C ASN A 16 -2.83 4.97 6.52
N LYS A 17 -2.63 3.93 5.71
CA LYS A 17 -3.09 3.84 4.31
C LYS A 17 -4.42 3.07 4.15
N ILE A 18 -5.08 2.70 5.25
CA ILE A 18 -6.42 2.08 5.24
C ILE A 18 -7.49 3.15 5.42
N TYR A 19 -8.38 3.26 4.45
CA TYR A 19 -9.54 4.13 4.46
C TYR A 19 -10.81 3.36 4.81
N LEU A 20 -11.82 4.06 5.34
CA LEU A 20 -13.13 3.49 5.62
C LEU A 20 -14.16 4.04 4.63
N PHE A 21 -14.55 3.25 3.64
CA PHE A 21 -15.57 3.61 2.66
C PHE A 21 -16.79 2.71 2.80
N ARG A 22 -17.97 3.30 3.01
CA ARG A 22 -19.25 2.55 3.16
C ARG A 22 -19.16 1.42 4.21
N ARG A 23 -18.42 1.66 5.30
CA ARG A 23 -18.10 0.70 6.38
C ARG A 23 -17.16 -0.45 5.99
N VAL A 24 -16.46 -0.34 4.86
CA VAL A 24 -15.46 -1.30 4.40
C VAL A 24 -14.08 -0.67 4.48
N LYS A 25 -13.10 -1.43 4.98
CA LYS A 25 -11.70 -1.03 4.99
C LYS A 25 -11.11 -1.25 3.60
N VAL A 26 -10.54 -0.21 3.01
CA VAL A 26 -10.01 -0.21 1.64
C VAL A 26 -8.65 0.48 1.64
N MET A 27 -7.69 -0.04 0.88
CA MET A 27 -6.44 0.64 0.54
C MET A 27 -6.52 1.02 -0.94
N LEU A 28 -6.04 2.21 -1.30
CA LEU A 28 -6.05 2.66 -2.69
C LEU A 28 -4.94 1.96 -3.49
N ASP A 29 -5.17 1.73 -4.78
CA ASP A 29 -4.18 1.13 -5.67
C ASP A 29 -2.88 1.95 -5.73
N SER A 30 -2.96 3.29 -5.64
CA SER A 30 -1.79 4.17 -5.56
C SER A 30 -0.98 3.96 -4.28
N ASP A 31 -1.68 3.80 -3.15
CA ASP A 31 -1.05 3.52 -1.86
C ASP A 31 -0.40 2.14 -1.85
N LEU A 32 -1.04 1.17 -2.50
CA LEU A 32 -0.51 -0.18 -2.69
C LEU A 32 0.74 -0.15 -3.57
N ALA A 33 0.69 0.56 -4.70
CA ALA A 33 1.82 0.71 -5.60
C ALA A 33 3.02 1.34 -4.91
N GLU A 34 2.83 2.44 -4.17
CA GLU A 34 3.88 3.07 -3.37
C GLU A 34 4.47 2.10 -2.33
N LEU A 35 3.62 1.33 -1.64
CA LEU A 35 4.04 0.36 -0.62
C LEU A 35 4.96 -0.73 -1.20
N PHE A 36 4.72 -1.12 -2.44
CA PHE A 36 5.50 -2.14 -3.15
C PHE A 36 6.52 -1.56 -4.14
N GLY A 37 6.72 -0.24 -4.15
CA GLY A 37 7.71 0.43 -5.01
C GLY A 37 7.37 0.48 -6.50
N PHE A 38 6.08 0.45 -6.86
CA PHE A 38 5.58 0.63 -8.22
C PHE A 38 5.13 2.08 -8.47
N GLU A 39 5.41 2.60 -9.66
CA GLU A 39 4.85 3.89 -10.12
C GLU A 39 3.50 3.67 -10.79
N THR A 40 2.46 4.41 -10.37
CA THR A 40 1.16 4.46 -11.08
C THR A 40 1.13 5.68 -12.02
N LYS A 41 0.74 5.48 -13.29
CA LYS A 41 0.53 6.57 -14.26
C LYS A 41 -0.93 6.99 -14.34
#